data_AF-A0A9E4AWU0-F1
#
_entry.id   AF-A0A9E4AWU0-F1
#
_cell.length_a   1.000
_cell.length_b   1.000
_cell.length_c   1.000
_cell.angle_alpha   90.00
_cell.angle_beta   90.00
_cell.angle_gamma   90.00
#
_symmetry.space_group_name_H-M   'P 1'
#
loop_
_entity.id
_entity.type
_entity.pdbx_description
1 polymer ?
#
loop_
_entity_poly.entity_id
_entity_poly.type
_entity_poly.pdbx_seq_one_letter_code
_entity_poly.pdbx_strand_id
1 'polypeptide(L)'
;MEEASKREGLPVRDVDRFIWDLRAGGQRDTETDLTDCSEFWTPICKGELGELFAGKPESINKKGWMNEGWLGKTVHCDIEMWMRVTNRACYIQLYFYGENPSKSGNEVMALFSQSGYDCKNTDTSTDTRVKFSVLNKGKNDRDDWPEMRKKLVAMGTDIYNKIKESDL
;
A
#
# COMPACT_ATOMS: atom_id res chain seq x y z
N MET A 1 11.76 23.13 -49.41
CA MET A 1 10.81 22.01 -49.42
C MET A 1 11.60 20.79 -49.01
N GLU A 2 11.33 20.02 -47.97
CA GLU A 2 10.30 19.83 -46.94
C GLU A 2 10.77 18.49 -46.31
N GLU A 3 10.66 18.11 -45.06
CA GLU A 3 10.19 18.67 -43.81
C GLU A 3 10.84 17.73 -42.75
N ALA A 4 11.60 18.27 -41.79
CA ALA A 4 12.20 17.44 -40.75
C ALA A 4 11.13 17.14 -39.69
N SER A 5 10.61 15.91 -39.69
CA SER A 5 9.66 15.42 -38.69
C SER A 5 10.31 15.41 -37.29
N LYS A 6 10.04 16.46 -36.52
CA LYS A 6 10.29 16.51 -35.08
C LYS A 6 9.33 15.53 -34.42
N ARG A 7 9.83 14.36 -34.02
CA ARG A 7 9.14 13.53 -33.02
C ARG A 7 9.47 14.13 -31.66
N GLU A 8 8.57 14.97 -31.16
CA GLU A 8 8.57 15.37 -29.76
C GLU A 8 8.34 14.10 -28.93
N GLY A 9 9.38 13.65 -28.23
CA GLY A 9 9.23 12.66 -27.19
C GLY A 9 8.47 13.30 -26.04
N LEU A 10 7.28 12.78 -25.74
CA LEU A 10 6.59 13.13 -24.51
C LEU A 10 7.54 12.85 -23.33
N PRO A 11 7.69 13.78 -22.37
CA PRO A 11 8.53 13.54 -21.21
C PRO A 11 8.00 12.31 -20.48
N VAL A 12 8.90 11.39 -20.10
CA VAL A 12 8.60 10.10 -19.45
C VAL A 12 7.62 10.24 -18.27
N ARG A 13 7.63 11.41 -17.60
CA ARG A 13 6.72 11.78 -16.50
C ARG A 13 5.24 11.84 -16.89
N ASP A 14 4.92 12.20 -18.13
CA ASP A 14 3.53 12.28 -18.61
C ASP A 14 2.98 10.91 -19.01
N VAL A 15 3.85 9.98 -19.43
CA VAL A 15 3.46 8.59 -19.75
C VAL A 15 3.12 7.82 -18.48
N ASP A 16 3.86 8.03 -17.39
CA ASP A 16 3.57 7.43 -16.08
C ASP A 16 2.25 7.96 -15.48
N ARG A 17 1.97 9.27 -15.61
CA ARG A 17 0.68 9.84 -15.20
C ARG A 17 -0.48 9.27 -16.03
N PHE A 18 -0.31 9.09 -17.33
CA PHE A 18 -1.35 8.59 -18.22
C PHE A 18 -1.70 7.10 -17.99
N ILE A 19 -0.71 6.27 -17.61
CA ILE A 19 -0.96 4.87 -17.22
C ILE A 19 -1.66 4.80 -15.85
N TRP A 20 -1.41 5.74 -14.95
CA TRP A 20 -2.01 5.77 -13.61
C TRP A 20 -3.45 6.29 -13.59
N ASP A 21 -3.78 7.32 -14.38
CA ASP A 21 -5.15 7.87 -14.46
C ASP A 21 -6.15 6.86 -15.06
N LEU A 22 -5.68 5.91 -15.87
CA LEU A 22 -6.48 4.77 -16.37
C LEU A 22 -6.76 3.70 -15.30
N ARG A 23 -5.99 3.66 -14.20
CA ARG A 23 -6.26 2.82 -13.01
C ARG A 23 -7.04 3.56 -11.94
N ALA A 24 -6.84 4.86 -11.80
CA ALA A 24 -7.50 5.71 -10.80
C ALA A 24 -8.87 6.23 -11.27
N GLY A 25 -9.63 5.40 -11.99
CA GLY A 25 -10.99 5.69 -12.42
C GLY A 25 -11.83 6.14 -11.22
N GLY A 26 -12.03 7.45 -11.12
CA GLY A 26 -12.83 8.06 -10.08
C GLY A 26 -14.27 7.57 -10.17
N GLN A 27 -14.78 7.04 -9.06
CA GLN A 27 -16.21 6.90 -8.85
C GLN A 27 -16.53 7.31 -7.42
N ARG A 28 -17.07 8.53 -7.27
CA ARG A 28 -17.98 8.87 -6.19
C ARG A 28 -19.34 8.31 -6.59
N ASP A 29 -19.87 7.39 -5.77
CA ASP A 29 -21.24 7.36 -5.23
C ASP A 29 -21.79 5.95 -4.99
N THR A 30 -22.54 5.86 -3.89
CA THR A 30 -23.53 4.83 -3.49
C THR A 30 -23.04 3.44 -3.07
N GLU A 31 -23.32 3.10 -1.81
CA GLU A 31 -23.33 1.75 -1.21
C GLU A 31 -22.18 0.84 -1.68
N THR A 32 -21.01 1.00 -1.06
CA THR A 32 -19.84 0.18 -1.40
C THR A 32 -20.17 -1.29 -1.16
N ASP A 33 -20.30 -2.05 -2.25
CA ASP A 33 -20.49 -3.49 -2.21
C ASP A 33 -19.22 -4.14 -1.61
N LEU A 34 -19.26 -4.34 -0.29
CA LEU A 34 -18.21 -4.97 0.50
C LEU A 34 -18.27 -6.50 0.46
N THR A 35 -19.07 -7.10 -0.43
CA THR A 35 -19.19 -8.56 -0.59
C THR A 35 -17.86 -9.26 -0.86
N ASP A 36 -16.87 -8.53 -1.39
CA ASP A 36 -15.50 -9.02 -1.64
C ASP A 36 -14.52 -8.81 -0.45
N CYS A 37 -14.93 -8.12 0.63
CA CYS A 37 -14.07 -7.86 1.78
C CYS A 37 -14.15 -9.04 2.77
N SER A 38 -13.01 -9.65 3.11
CA SER A 38 -12.98 -10.79 4.03
C SER A 38 -13.48 -10.40 5.43
N GLU A 39 -13.90 -11.39 6.23
CA GLU A 39 -14.32 -11.17 7.63
C GLU A 39 -13.24 -10.40 8.41
N PHE A 40 -11.96 -10.73 8.19
CA PHE A 40 -10.85 -10.02 8.80
C PHE A 40 -10.86 -8.53 8.43
N TRP A 41 -11.03 -8.16 7.17
CA TRP A 41 -10.92 -6.77 6.71
C TRP A 41 -12.19 -5.94 6.90
N THR A 42 -13.35 -6.59 7.07
CA THR A 42 -14.67 -5.93 7.06
C THR A 42 -14.76 -4.71 7.99
N PRO A 43 -14.31 -4.74 9.26
CA PRO A 43 -14.38 -3.55 10.12
C PRO A 43 -13.50 -2.39 9.64
N ILE A 44 -12.36 -2.69 9.02
CA ILE A 44 -11.47 -1.66 8.48
C ILE A 44 -12.08 -1.08 7.18
N CYS A 45 -12.57 -1.95 6.29
CA CYS A 45 -13.27 -1.57 5.06
C CYS A 45 -14.45 -0.61 5.34
N LYS A 46 -15.18 -0.83 6.43
CA LYS A 46 -16.32 0.00 6.89
C LYS A 46 -15.91 1.30 7.60
N GLY A 47 -14.61 1.53 7.84
CA GLY A 47 -14.11 2.69 8.55
C GLY A 47 -14.30 2.65 10.06
N GLU A 48 -14.67 1.51 10.65
CA GLU A 48 -14.93 1.38 12.10
C GLU A 48 -13.67 1.61 12.96
N LEU A 49 -12.49 1.53 12.35
CA LEU A 49 -11.19 1.70 12.99
C LEU A 49 -10.43 2.95 12.48
N GLY A 50 -11.04 3.74 11.60
CA GLY A 50 -10.45 4.92 10.98
C GLY A 50 -10.75 4.98 9.48
N GLU A 51 -10.85 6.20 8.94
CA GLU A 51 -11.29 6.43 7.56
C GLU A 51 -10.18 6.21 6.52
N LEU A 52 -8.90 6.33 6.91
CA LEU A 52 -7.76 6.30 5.99
C LEU A 52 -7.72 5.01 5.15
N PHE A 53 -8.11 3.87 5.72
CA PHE A 53 -8.12 2.58 5.03
C PHE A 53 -9.52 2.05 4.73
N ALA A 54 -10.54 2.89 4.89
CA ALA A 54 -11.90 2.55 4.50
C ALA A 54 -12.02 2.44 2.98
N GLY A 55 -12.99 1.63 2.55
CA GLY A 55 -13.31 1.39 1.13
C GLY A 55 -13.06 -0.03 0.66
N LYS A 56 -13.11 -0.21 -0.66
CA LYS A 56 -12.98 -1.53 -1.29
C LYS A 56 -11.53 -2.01 -1.20
N PRO A 57 -11.26 -3.24 -0.74
CA PRO A 57 -9.92 -3.82 -0.83
C PRO A 57 -9.52 -3.96 -2.30
N GLU A 58 -8.22 -3.87 -2.58
CA GLU A 58 -7.75 -4.09 -3.95
C GLU A 58 -8.13 -5.50 -4.41
N SER A 59 -8.87 -5.57 -5.52
CA SER A 59 -9.59 -6.78 -5.93
C SER A 59 -8.64 -7.95 -6.17
N ILE A 60 -8.99 -9.08 -5.56
CA ILE A 60 -8.38 -10.38 -5.81
C ILE A 60 -8.63 -10.75 -7.27
N ASN A 61 -7.58 -11.10 -8.01
CA ASN A 61 -7.70 -11.79 -9.29
C ASN A 61 -8.64 -13.00 -9.14
N LYS A 62 -9.67 -13.10 -9.99
CA LYS A 62 -10.65 -14.21 -10.10
C LYS A 62 -10.03 -15.63 -10.12
N LYS A 63 -8.71 -15.77 -10.24
CA LYS A 63 -7.97 -17.04 -10.24
C LYS A 63 -7.68 -17.64 -8.84
N GLY A 64 -8.16 -17.08 -7.73
CA GLY A 64 -8.26 -17.82 -6.46
C GLY A 64 -6.96 -18.17 -5.75
N TRP A 65 -5.84 -17.50 -6.06
CA TRP A 65 -4.54 -17.81 -5.44
C TRP A 65 -4.24 -17.00 -4.15
N MET A 66 -5.07 -16.03 -3.78
CA MET A 66 -4.91 -15.24 -2.56
C MET A 66 -6.27 -14.83 -2.01
N ASN A 67 -6.85 -15.67 -1.13
CA ASN A 67 -8.25 -15.55 -0.67
C ASN A 67 -8.55 -14.39 0.30
N GLU A 68 -7.61 -13.49 0.56
CA GLU A 68 -7.84 -12.32 1.40
C GLU A 68 -7.09 -11.15 0.76
N GLY A 69 -7.85 -10.18 0.21
CA GLY A 69 -7.31 -8.98 -0.40
C GLY A 69 -6.43 -8.19 0.56
N TRP A 70 -5.64 -7.29 0.02
CA TRP A 70 -4.82 -6.35 0.78
C TRP A 70 -5.56 -5.02 0.86
N LEU A 71 -5.36 -4.30 1.97
CA LEU A 71 -5.73 -2.89 2.03
C LEU A 71 -4.51 -2.07 1.65
N GLY A 72 -4.56 -1.51 0.44
CA GLY A 72 -3.52 -0.65 -0.14
C GLY A 72 -3.89 0.82 -0.07
N LYS A 73 -2.89 1.68 0.12
CA LYS A 73 -2.96 3.12 -0.12
C LYS A 73 -1.66 3.61 -0.72
N THR A 74 -1.76 4.38 -1.80
CA THR A 74 -0.65 5.17 -2.32
C THR A 74 -0.38 6.33 -1.36
N VAL A 75 0.86 6.46 -0.91
CA VAL A 75 1.29 7.53 0.01
C VAL A 75 1.91 8.68 -0.78
N HIS A 76 2.79 8.36 -1.71
CA HIS A 76 3.39 9.24 -2.71
C HIS A 76 3.39 8.51 -4.07
N CYS A 77 3.65 9.20 -5.19
CA CYS A 77 3.52 8.60 -6.53
C CYS A 77 4.42 7.37 -6.76
N ASP A 78 5.49 7.24 -5.98
CA ASP A 78 6.46 6.15 -6.01
C ASP A 78 6.39 5.23 -4.77
N ILE A 79 5.48 5.48 -3.83
CA ILE A 79 5.35 4.69 -2.59
C ILE A 79 3.92 4.17 -2.42
N GLU A 80 3.77 2.86 -2.48
CA GLU A 80 2.52 2.18 -2.13
C GLU A 80 2.63 1.45 -0.80
N MET A 81 1.64 1.65 0.08
CA MET A 81 1.57 1.00 1.38
C MET A 81 0.45 -0.03 1.42
N TRP A 82 0.78 -1.24 1.88
CA TRP A 82 -0.10 -2.40 1.88
C TRP A 82 -0.17 -3.02 3.27
N MET A 83 -1.36 -3.18 3.83
CA MET A 83 -1.58 -3.99 5.02
C MET A 83 -1.71 -5.46 4.64
N ARG A 84 -0.92 -6.32 5.29
CA ARG A 84 -0.89 -7.75 5.01
C ARG A 84 -1.10 -8.59 6.25
N VAL A 85 -1.88 -9.65 6.09
CA VAL A 85 -2.06 -10.71 7.07
C VAL A 85 -1.74 -12.05 6.41
N THR A 86 -0.79 -12.76 6.99
CA THR A 86 -0.42 -14.13 6.61
C THR A 86 -0.96 -15.11 7.64
N ASN A 87 -0.78 -16.41 7.46
CA ASN A 87 -1.23 -17.41 8.43
C ASN A 87 -0.63 -17.22 9.83
N ARG A 88 0.54 -16.57 9.96
CA ARG A 88 1.32 -16.50 11.20
C ARG A 88 1.73 -15.10 11.65
N ALA A 89 1.51 -14.08 10.82
CA ALA A 89 1.97 -12.73 11.10
C ALA A 89 1.14 -11.69 10.35
N CYS A 90 1.06 -10.49 10.90
CA CYS A 90 0.55 -9.30 10.23
C CYS A 90 1.61 -8.20 10.22
N TYR A 91 1.62 -7.42 9.15
CA TYR A 91 2.64 -6.41 8.90
C TYR A 91 2.15 -5.38 7.90
N ILE A 92 2.81 -4.23 7.89
CA ILE A 92 2.66 -3.20 6.87
C ILE A 92 3.84 -3.32 5.92
N GLN A 93 3.57 -3.25 4.62
CA GLN A 93 4.60 -3.37 3.59
C GLN A 93 4.53 -2.16 2.67
N LEU A 94 5.67 -1.51 2.46
CA LEU A 94 5.85 -0.45 1.51
C LEU A 94 6.52 -0.99 0.26
N TYR A 95 5.99 -0.66 -0.90
CA TYR A 95 6.59 -0.87 -2.20
C TYR A 95 7.09 0.45 -2.74
N PHE A 96 8.30 0.42 -3.30
CA PHE A 96 8.97 1.57 -3.89
C PHE A 96 9.11 1.37 -5.39
N TYR A 97 8.77 2.41 -6.15
CA TYR A 97 8.81 2.44 -7.61
C TYR A 97 9.70 3.60 -8.10
N GLY A 98 9.84 3.76 -9.41
CA GLY A 98 10.58 4.88 -10.01
C GLY A 98 12.07 4.63 -10.24
N GLU A 99 12.83 5.72 -10.41
CA GLU A 99 14.21 5.69 -10.90
C GLU A 99 15.22 5.09 -9.90
N ASN A 100 14.95 5.22 -8.59
CA ASN A 100 15.87 4.72 -7.55
C ASN A 100 15.12 4.21 -6.30
N PRO A 101 14.41 3.08 -6.40
CA PRO A 101 13.54 2.57 -5.34
C PRO A 101 14.32 2.19 -4.07
N SER A 102 15.58 1.74 -4.20
CA SER A 102 16.48 1.46 -3.08
C SER A 102 16.79 2.72 -2.26
N LYS A 103 16.96 3.88 -2.92
CA LYS A 103 17.18 5.17 -2.23
C LYS A 103 15.94 5.58 -1.45
N SER A 104 14.76 5.56 -2.07
CA SER A 104 13.48 5.87 -1.40
C SER A 104 13.23 4.93 -0.21
N GLY A 105 13.52 3.63 -0.35
CA GLY A 105 13.42 2.67 0.75
C GLY A 105 14.32 2.99 1.94
N ASN A 106 15.56 3.44 1.70
CA ASN A 106 16.49 3.82 2.75
C ASN A 106 16.09 5.14 3.43
N GLU A 107 15.61 6.12 2.66
CA GLU A 107 15.10 7.39 3.17
C GLU A 107 13.88 7.18 4.06
N VAL A 108 12.95 6.33 3.63
CA VAL A 108 11.82 5.94 4.48
C VAL A 108 12.29 5.22 5.74
N MET A 109 13.21 4.26 5.68
CA MET A 109 13.73 3.63 6.90
C MET A 109 14.36 4.65 7.87
N ALA A 110 15.02 5.70 7.36
CA ALA A 110 15.61 6.73 8.21
C ALA A 110 14.55 7.47 9.04
N LEU A 111 13.35 7.70 8.49
CA LEU A 111 12.21 8.31 9.21
C LEU A 111 11.80 7.50 10.46
N PHE A 112 12.03 6.19 10.44
CA PHE A 112 11.61 5.28 11.50
C PHE A 112 12.75 4.82 12.42
N SER A 113 13.97 5.33 12.23
CA SER A 113 15.15 4.95 13.01
C SER A 113 15.00 5.11 14.53
N GLN A 114 14.15 6.03 15.00
CA GLN A 114 13.86 6.27 16.42
C GLN A 114 12.45 5.79 16.85
N SER A 115 11.68 5.21 15.95
CA SER A 115 10.26 4.86 16.20
C SER A 115 10.08 3.60 17.06
N GLY A 116 11.14 2.82 17.25
CA GLY A 116 11.06 1.50 17.89
C GLY A 116 10.37 0.43 17.04
N TYR A 117 10.04 0.72 15.78
CA TYR A 117 9.44 -0.25 14.88
C TYR A 117 10.45 -1.29 14.40
N ASP A 118 10.03 -2.55 14.37
CA ASP A 118 10.76 -3.62 13.69
C ASP A 118 10.52 -3.51 12.19
N CYS A 119 11.43 -2.80 11.51
CA CYS A 119 11.39 -2.62 10.06
C CYS A 119 12.58 -3.29 9.37
N LYS A 120 12.31 -3.91 8.21
CA LYS A 120 13.33 -4.53 7.36
C LYS A 120 13.19 -4.09 5.92
N ASN A 121 14.26 -3.53 5.37
CA ASN A 121 14.38 -3.34 3.93
C ASN A 121 14.73 -4.67 3.25
N THR A 122 14.04 -4.98 2.16
CA THR A 122 14.33 -6.08 1.26
C THR A 122 14.44 -5.49 -0.12
N ASP A 123 15.64 -5.58 -0.69
CA ASP A 123 15.93 -5.15 -2.03
C ASP A 123 16.23 -6.39 -2.89
N THR A 124 15.47 -6.56 -3.96
CA THR A 124 15.63 -7.67 -4.91
C THR A 124 15.83 -7.13 -6.31
N SER A 125 16.21 -8.00 -7.25
CA SER A 125 16.30 -7.61 -8.67
C SER A 125 14.96 -7.19 -9.29
N THR A 126 13.83 -7.42 -8.60
CA THR A 126 12.48 -7.18 -9.13
C THR A 126 11.66 -6.20 -8.30
N ASP A 127 11.96 -6.02 -7.02
CA ASP A 127 11.23 -5.13 -6.13
C ASP A 127 12.12 -4.63 -4.98
N THR A 128 11.96 -3.36 -4.62
CA THR A 128 12.41 -2.85 -3.33
C THR A 128 11.20 -2.68 -2.42
N ARG A 129 11.29 -3.18 -1.20
CA ARG A 129 10.21 -3.08 -0.22
C ARG A 129 10.71 -2.94 1.20
N VAL A 130 9.97 -2.22 2.01
CA VAL A 130 10.21 -2.13 3.45
C VAL A 130 9.03 -2.77 4.17
N LYS A 131 9.32 -3.67 5.11
CA LYS A 131 8.31 -4.38 5.91
C LYS A 131 8.39 -3.91 7.36
N PHE A 132 7.26 -3.51 7.94
CA PHE A 132 7.08 -3.18 9.35
C PHE A 132 6.27 -4.29 10.03
N SER A 133 6.90 -5.05 10.93
CA SER A 133 6.22 -6.10 11.68
C SER A 133 5.23 -5.48 12.68
N VAL A 134 3.97 -5.92 12.63
CA VAL A 134 2.94 -5.45 13.57
C VAL A 134 2.78 -6.45 14.71
N LEU A 135 2.48 -7.71 14.38
CA LEU A 135 2.39 -8.81 15.34
C LEU A 135 2.82 -10.13 14.69
N ASN A 136 3.38 -11.02 15.51
CA ASN A 136 3.58 -12.44 15.18
C ASN A 136 2.30 -13.24 15.38
N LYS A 137 1.19 -12.72 14.85
CA LYS A 137 -0.15 -13.31 14.84
C LYS A 137 -0.77 -13.09 13.47
N GLY A 138 -1.53 -14.07 12.98
CA GLY A 138 -2.03 -14.12 11.63
C GLY A 138 -3.46 -14.64 11.53
N LYS A 139 -3.79 -15.17 10.36
CA LYS A 139 -5.14 -15.67 10.05
C LYS A 139 -5.62 -16.78 10.98
N ASN A 140 -4.68 -17.56 11.53
CA ASN A 140 -4.99 -18.67 12.41
C ASN A 140 -5.37 -18.20 13.83
N ASP A 141 -5.08 -16.95 14.18
CA ASP A 141 -5.25 -16.38 15.52
C ASP A 141 -6.54 -15.55 15.60
N ARG A 142 -7.69 -16.20 15.34
CA ARG A 142 -8.99 -15.51 15.20
C ARG A 142 -9.41 -14.69 16.42
N ASP A 143 -9.12 -15.19 17.61
CA ASP A 143 -9.44 -14.51 18.88
C ASP A 143 -8.69 -13.17 19.01
N ASP A 144 -7.56 -13.04 18.32
CA ASP A 144 -6.71 -11.86 18.34
C ASP A 144 -7.01 -10.86 17.20
N TRP A 145 -7.91 -11.20 16.28
CA TRP A 145 -8.24 -10.34 15.14
C TRP A 145 -8.65 -8.91 15.52
N PRO A 146 -9.45 -8.67 16.57
CA PRO A 146 -9.77 -7.30 17.00
C PRO A 146 -8.52 -6.48 17.38
N GLU A 147 -7.54 -7.10 18.04
CA GLU A 147 -6.28 -6.45 18.40
C GLU A 147 -5.41 -6.22 17.15
N MET A 148 -5.29 -7.23 16.29
CA MET A 148 -4.53 -7.16 15.05
C MET A 148 -5.01 -6.02 14.15
N ARG A 149 -6.33 -5.90 13.95
CA ARG A 149 -6.93 -4.82 13.15
C ARG A 149 -6.59 -3.44 13.73
N LYS A 150 -6.76 -3.26 15.04
CA LYS A 150 -6.42 -2.00 15.74
C LYS A 150 -4.96 -1.63 15.54
N LYS A 151 -4.03 -2.57 15.76
CA LYS A 151 -2.59 -2.32 15.61
C LYS A 151 -2.17 -2.08 14.16
N LEU A 152 -2.75 -2.81 13.21
CA LEU A 152 -2.54 -2.57 11.77
C LEU A 152 -2.96 -1.17 11.37
N VAL A 153 -4.17 -0.74 11.76
CA VAL A 153 -4.67 0.61 11.42
C VAL A 153 -3.86 1.69 12.13
N ALA A 154 -3.55 1.52 13.41
CA ALA A 154 -2.75 2.50 14.16
C ALA A 154 -1.35 2.68 13.56
N MET A 155 -0.60 1.59 13.38
CA MET A 155 0.75 1.66 12.80
C MET A 155 0.70 2.10 11.32
N GLY A 156 -0.28 1.64 10.55
CA GLY A 156 -0.43 2.04 9.15
C GLY A 156 -0.72 3.53 9.00
N THR A 157 -1.54 4.08 9.89
CA THR A 157 -1.83 5.53 9.91
C THR A 157 -0.60 6.33 10.29
N ASP A 158 0.15 5.90 11.31
CA ASP A 158 1.41 6.58 11.71
C ASP A 158 2.43 6.57 10.57
N ILE A 159 2.64 5.41 9.93
CA ILE A 159 3.57 5.28 8.81
C ILE A 159 3.13 6.17 7.63
N TYR A 160 1.84 6.11 7.28
CA TYR A 160 1.28 6.92 6.20
C TYR A 160 1.49 8.41 6.44
N ASN A 161 1.14 8.89 7.65
CA ASN A 161 1.25 10.30 7.98
C ASN A 161 2.72 10.75 8.03
N LYS A 162 3.62 9.96 8.62
CA LYS A 162 5.05 10.31 8.67
C LYS A 162 5.68 10.42 7.28
N ILE A 163 5.34 9.52 6.36
CA ILE A 163 5.84 9.60 4.98
C ILE A 163 5.20 10.78 4.27
N LYS A 164 3.89 10.98 4.43
CA LYS A 164 3.17 12.11 3.80
C LYS A 164 3.63 13.48 4.30
N GLU A 165 4.01 13.59 5.56
CA GLU A 165 4.52 14.82 6.20
C GLU A 165 6.02 15.00 5.97
N SER A 166 6.72 13.98 5.48
CA SER A 166 8.12 14.09 5.09
C SER A 166 8.25 14.75 3.71
N ASP A 167 9.39 15.39 3.47
CA ASP A 167 9.72 15.99 2.15
C ASP A 167 10.19 14.93 1.13
N LEU A 168 9.70 13.68 1.25
CA LEU A 168 10.00 12.57 0.33
C LEU A 168 9.11 12.62 -0.92
#